data_AF-A0A183PSJ1-F1
#
_entry.id   AF-A0A183PSJ1-F1
#
_cell.length_a   1.000
_cell.length_b   1.000
_cell.length_c   1.000
_cell.angle_alpha   90.00
_cell.angle_beta   90.00
_cell.angle_gamma   90.00
#
_symmetry.space_group_name_H-M   'P 1'
#
loop_
_entity.id
_entity.type
_entity.pdbx_description
1 polymer ?
#
loop_
_entity_poly.entity_id
_entity_poly.type
_entity_poly.pdbx_seq_one_letter_code
_entity_poly.pdbx_strand_id
1 'polypeptide(L)'
;MRVLSSAPHINISSSGRLILIVFGQVIASFAQPFCLFCTTSLACDWFPDNQRTTANTIASLGNSVGILLGSAFAPNYVKSSSDIVSFNYISLGLVAVQFFLSIFLVRRGKPITPPSYVATLAIANRRVNSNRHFISLHSLCNFLKAFGPPLKLYGFWVVTITFSSCIGYFTVLSALLQQILCTKGYSNQFAGFCGSITIVAGLLAAGPVALFVDRTGFLIETLKVCVSFRNS
;
A
#
# COMPACT_ATOMS: atom_id res chain seq x y z
N MET A 1 0.86 14.28 11.98
CA MET A 1 2.08 14.48 12.82
C MET A 1 3.18 15.27 12.12
N ARG A 2 3.44 15.09 10.82
CA ARG A 2 4.41 15.91 10.07
C ARG A 2 4.12 17.43 10.11
N VAL A 3 2.87 17.84 9.94
CA VAL A 3 2.45 19.26 10.06
C VAL A 3 2.69 19.82 11.47
N LEU A 4 2.41 19.02 12.50
CA LEU A 4 2.59 19.44 13.90
C LEU A 4 4.07 19.66 14.25
N SER A 5 4.96 18.88 13.64
CA SER A 5 6.42 19.00 13.79
C SER A 5 6.99 20.23 13.04
N SER A 6 6.30 20.68 11.99
CA SER A 6 6.69 21.85 11.17
C SER A 6 5.96 23.14 11.55
N ALA A 7 5.06 23.13 12.54
CA ALA A 7 4.26 24.28 12.91
C ALA A 7 5.15 25.39 13.54
N PRO A 8 5.17 26.61 12.98
CA PRO A 8 6.05 27.69 13.44
C PRO A 8 5.72 28.22 14.85
N HIS A 9 4.53 27.90 15.38
CA HIS A 9 4.04 28.39 16.67
C HIS A 9 4.37 27.49 17.86
N ILE A 10 5.00 26.31 17.64
CA ILE A 10 5.38 25.38 18.71
C ILE A 10 6.91 25.27 18.74
N ASN A 11 7.53 25.80 19.79
CA ASN A 11 8.98 25.78 19.96
C ASN A 11 9.45 24.40 20.45
N ILE A 12 9.39 23.41 19.55
CA ILE A 12 9.78 22.03 19.82
C ILE A 12 11.27 21.88 19.52
N SER A 13 12.04 21.38 20.49
CA SER A 13 13.45 20.99 20.30
C SER A 13 13.61 20.00 19.13
N SER A 14 14.73 20.06 18.40
CA SER A 14 15.03 19.20 17.24
C SER A 14 14.81 17.71 17.52
N SER A 15 15.14 17.25 18.72
CA SER A 15 14.92 15.87 19.17
C SER A 15 13.43 15.53 19.31
N GLY A 16 12.62 16.47 19.82
CA GLY A 16 11.16 16.30 19.96
C GLY A 16 10.45 16.24 18.60
N ARG A 17 10.92 17.01 17.62
CA ARG A 17 10.40 16.96 16.24
C ARG A 17 10.64 15.60 15.59
N LEU A 18 11.83 15.02 15.80
CA LEU A 18 12.18 13.70 15.28
C LEU A 18 11.34 12.60 15.92
N ILE A 19 11.18 12.62 17.25
CA ILE A 19 10.32 11.66 17.97
C ILE A 19 8.89 11.72 17.45
N LEU A 20 8.32 12.91 17.26
CA LEU A 20 6.98 13.08 16.70
C LEU A 20 6.83 12.51 15.28
N ILE A 21 7.85 12.70 14.44
CA ILE A 21 7.85 12.15 13.07
C ILE A 21 7.92 10.63 13.12
N VAL A 22 8.84 10.06 13.91
CA VAL A 22 9.02 8.61 14.04
C VAL A 22 7.77 7.96 14.61
N PHE A 23 7.18 8.55 15.66
CA PHE A 23 5.93 8.06 16.24
C PHE A 23 4.79 8.06 15.21
N GLY A 24 4.66 9.13 14.41
CA GLY A 24 3.71 9.20 13.32
C GLY A 24 3.94 8.13 12.24
N GLN A 25 5.20 7.84 11.91
CA GLN A 25 5.56 6.77 10.96
C GLN A 25 5.19 5.39 11.50
N VAL A 26 5.45 5.11 12.77
CA VAL A 26 5.07 3.83 13.40
C VAL A 26 3.57 3.59 13.29
N ILE A 27 2.75 4.61 13.63
CA ILE A 27 1.29 4.52 13.49
C ILE A 27 0.89 4.29 12.03
N ALA A 28 1.50 5.03 11.10
CA ALA A 28 1.22 4.88 9.68
C ALA A 28 1.58 3.47 9.16
N SER A 29 2.71 2.91 9.60
CA SER A 29 3.14 1.55 9.25
C SER A 29 2.17 0.49 9.74
N PHE A 30 1.59 0.66 10.94
CA PHE A 30 0.54 -0.21 11.42
C PHE A 30 -0.77 -0.05 10.63
N ALA A 31 -1.09 1.17 10.16
CA ALA A 31 -2.29 1.44 9.38
C ALA A 31 -2.23 0.94 7.93
N GLN A 32 -1.04 0.99 7.30
CA GLN A 32 -0.82 0.61 5.91
C GLN A 32 -1.35 -0.77 5.51
N PRO A 33 -1.12 -1.87 6.26
CA PRO A 33 -1.68 -3.17 5.92
C PRO A 33 -3.21 -3.16 5.95
N PHE A 34 -3.85 -2.47 6.89
CA PHE A 34 -5.32 -2.39 6.93
C PHE A 34 -5.87 -1.73 5.67
N CYS A 35 -5.27 -0.64 5.21
CA CYS A 35 -5.68 0.01 3.95
C CYS A 35 -5.56 -0.93 2.75
N LEU A 36 -4.48 -1.73 2.67
CA LEU A 36 -4.29 -2.72 1.60
C LEU A 36 -5.25 -3.92 1.73
N PHE A 37 -5.62 -4.32 2.94
CA PHE A 37 -6.64 -5.35 3.16
C PHE A 37 -8.06 -4.84 2.84
N CYS A 38 -8.31 -3.55 3.01
CA CYS A 38 -9.58 -2.95 2.63
C CYS A 38 -9.81 -3.05 1.11
N THR A 39 -8.79 -2.82 0.28
CA THR A 39 -8.95 -2.90 -1.19
C THR A 39 -9.22 -4.32 -1.66
N THR A 40 -8.51 -5.31 -1.11
CA THR A 40 -8.73 -6.72 -1.42
C THR A 40 -10.11 -7.19 -0.96
N SER A 41 -10.52 -6.81 0.25
CA SER A 41 -11.85 -7.15 0.78
C SER A 41 -12.97 -6.50 -0.04
N LEU A 42 -12.82 -5.21 -0.41
CA LEU A 42 -13.77 -4.50 -1.26
C LEU A 42 -13.89 -5.14 -2.64
N ALA A 43 -12.76 -5.53 -3.24
CA ALA A 43 -12.74 -6.21 -4.54
C ALA A 43 -13.49 -7.56 -4.47
N CYS A 44 -13.30 -8.32 -3.39
CA CYS A 44 -13.99 -9.60 -3.18
C CYS A 44 -15.51 -9.44 -2.99
N ASP A 45 -15.93 -8.39 -2.30
CA ASP A 45 -17.35 -8.16 -1.98
C ASP A 45 -18.13 -7.58 -3.17
N TRP A 46 -17.50 -6.76 -4.02
CA TRP A 46 -18.15 -6.07 -5.13
C TRP A 46 -17.98 -6.75 -6.50
N PHE A 47 -16.91 -7.51 -6.72
CA PHE A 47 -16.61 -8.09 -8.03
C PHE A 47 -16.64 -9.64 -8.04
N PRO A 48 -17.12 -10.26 -9.14
CA PRO A 48 -17.13 -11.72 -9.31
C PRO A 48 -15.70 -12.27 -9.44
N ASP A 49 -15.50 -13.56 -9.16
CA ASP A 49 -14.19 -14.21 -9.06
C ASP A 49 -13.24 -13.92 -10.24
N ASN A 50 -13.75 -13.89 -11.47
CA ASN A 50 -12.97 -13.61 -12.68
C ASN A 50 -12.45 -12.16 -12.78
N GLN A 51 -13.00 -11.22 -12.03
CA GLN A 51 -12.64 -9.79 -12.07
C GLN A 51 -11.94 -9.29 -10.80
N ARG A 52 -11.82 -10.14 -9.76
CA ARG A 52 -11.22 -9.77 -8.47
C ARG A 52 -9.75 -9.38 -8.59
N THR A 53 -8.98 -10.16 -9.34
CA THR A 53 -7.54 -9.90 -9.54
C THR A 53 -7.34 -8.57 -10.24
N THR A 54 -8.07 -8.32 -11.33
CA THR A 54 -8.00 -7.06 -12.07
C THR A 54 -8.45 -5.86 -11.21
N ALA A 55 -9.55 -5.98 -10.46
CA ALA A 55 -10.00 -4.93 -9.56
C ALA A 55 -8.97 -4.60 -8.47
N ASN A 56 -8.32 -5.62 -7.89
CA ASN A 56 -7.26 -5.43 -6.90
C ASN A 56 -5.98 -4.82 -7.51
N THR A 57 -5.63 -5.21 -8.74
CA THR A 57 -4.52 -4.62 -9.49
C THR A 57 -4.77 -3.15 -9.77
N ILE A 58 -5.97 -2.77 -10.24
CA ILE A 58 -6.34 -1.36 -10.48
C ILE A 58 -6.27 -0.54 -9.18
N ALA A 59 -6.77 -1.07 -8.07
CA ALA A 59 -6.68 -0.41 -6.77
C ALA A 59 -5.22 -0.21 -6.32
N SER A 60 -4.35 -1.20 -6.58
CA SER A 60 -2.92 -1.14 -6.27
C SER A 60 -2.16 -0.17 -7.18
N LEU A 61 -2.50 -0.11 -8.47
CA LEU A 61 -1.96 0.88 -9.42
C LEU A 61 -2.30 2.30 -8.98
N GLY A 62 -3.48 2.53 -8.39
CA GLY A 62 -3.84 3.81 -7.79
C GLY A 62 -2.87 4.27 -6.71
N ASN A 63 -2.33 3.36 -5.89
CA ASN A 63 -1.29 3.67 -4.91
C ASN A 63 0.00 4.12 -5.61
N SER A 64 0.48 3.37 -6.61
CA SER A 64 1.67 3.71 -7.39
C SER A 64 1.54 5.07 -8.10
N VAL A 65 0.37 5.40 -8.64
CA VAL A 65 0.09 6.71 -9.26
C VAL A 65 0.18 7.84 -8.23
N GLY A 66 -0.35 7.64 -7.02
CA GLY A 66 -0.21 8.62 -5.93
C GLY A 66 1.25 8.89 -5.56
N ILE A 67 2.08 7.84 -5.49
CA ILE A 67 3.52 7.96 -5.23
C ILE A 67 4.20 8.73 -6.37
N LEU A 68 3.89 8.42 -7.63
CA LEU A 68 4.42 9.11 -8.81
C LEU A 68 4.11 10.61 -8.79
N LEU A 69 2.85 10.98 -8.51
CA LEU A 69 2.47 12.39 -8.41
C LEU A 69 3.21 13.05 -7.25
N GLY A 70 3.31 12.38 -6.10
CA GLY A 70 4.07 12.88 -4.95
C GLY A 70 5.54 13.14 -5.27
N SER A 71 6.22 12.21 -5.95
CA SER A 71 7.63 12.34 -6.32
C SER A 71 7.88 13.40 -7.39
N ALA A 72 6.91 13.66 -8.28
CA ALA A 72 7.01 14.70 -9.30
C ALA A 72 6.71 16.10 -8.73
N PHE A 73 5.71 16.23 -7.86
CA PHE A 73 5.30 17.53 -7.31
C PHE A 73 6.19 18.01 -6.16
N ALA A 74 6.60 17.13 -5.25
CA ALA A 74 7.35 17.52 -4.06
C ALA A 74 8.64 18.32 -4.35
N PRO A 75 9.55 17.88 -5.24
CA PRO A 75 10.79 18.62 -5.52
C PRO A 75 10.60 19.84 -6.43
N ASN A 76 9.47 19.95 -7.13
CA ASN A 76 9.13 21.14 -7.91
C ASN A 76 8.60 22.28 -7.02
N TYR A 77 7.89 21.92 -5.95
CA TYR A 77 7.27 22.88 -5.04
C TYR A 77 8.20 23.26 -3.87
N VAL A 78 8.95 22.29 -3.32
CA VAL A 78 9.84 22.53 -2.18
C VAL A 78 11.23 22.93 -2.69
N LYS A 79 11.48 24.24 -2.77
CA LYS A 79 12.78 24.79 -3.21
C LYS A 79 13.61 25.29 -2.03
N SER A 80 12.96 25.82 -1.00
CA SER A 80 13.59 26.31 0.23
C SER A 80 13.05 25.61 1.48
N SER A 81 13.80 25.68 2.59
CA SER A 81 13.42 25.07 3.88
C SER A 81 12.12 25.65 4.47
N SER A 82 11.77 26.90 4.12
CA SER A 82 10.48 27.53 4.44
C SER A 82 9.29 26.85 3.75
N ASP A 83 9.49 26.31 2.54
CA ASP A 83 8.42 25.77 1.71
C ASP A 83 7.97 24.37 2.17
N ILE A 84 8.79 23.70 2.97
CA ILE A 84 8.49 22.39 3.58
C ILE A 84 7.24 22.50 4.46
N VAL A 85 7.08 23.63 5.17
CA VAL A 85 5.93 23.87 6.04
C VAL A 85 4.66 23.97 5.21
N SER A 86 4.67 24.81 4.17
CA SER A 86 3.56 24.98 3.23
C SER A 86 3.20 23.66 2.52
N PHE A 87 4.20 22.91 2.06
CA PHE A 87 3.97 21.60 1.43
C PHE A 87 3.31 20.59 2.39
N ASN A 88 3.73 20.57 3.66
CA ASN A 88 3.11 19.72 4.68
C ASN A 88 1.64 20.09 4.93
N TYR A 89 1.29 21.38 4.94
CA TYR A 89 -0.11 21.82 5.04
C TYR A 89 -0.95 21.41 3.82
N ILE A 90 -0.41 21.56 2.61
CA ILE A 90 -1.08 21.11 1.37
C ILE A 90 -1.31 19.60 1.40
N SER A 91 -0.29 18.83 1.78
CA SER A 91 -0.40 17.37 1.92
C SER A 91 -1.47 16.97 2.94
N LEU A 92 -1.56 17.68 4.08
CA LEU A 92 -2.62 17.45 5.06
C LEU A 92 -4.01 17.78 4.48
N GLY A 93 -4.13 18.86 3.71
CA GLY A 93 -5.37 19.21 3.01
C GLY A 93 -5.82 18.11 2.06
N LEU A 94 -4.92 17.57 1.24
CA LEU A 94 -5.21 16.45 0.34
C LEU A 94 -5.67 15.20 1.10
N VAL A 95 -4.98 14.84 2.19
CA VAL A 95 -5.37 13.68 3.02
C VAL A 95 -6.73 13.90 3.69
N ALA A 96 -7.01 15.13 4.17
CA ALA A 96 -8.30 15.47 4.75
C ALA A 96 -9.42 15.37 3.71
N VAL A 97 -9.23 15.93 2.51
CA VAL A 97 -10.18 15.79 1.41
C VAL A 97 -10.41 14.33 1.06
N GLN A 98 -9.35 13.52 0.96
CA GLN A 98 -9.46 12.09 0.69
C GLN A 98 -10.24 11.35 1.77
N PHE A 99 -10.03 11.72 3.03
CA PHE A 99 -10.77 11.15 4.17
C PHE A 99 -12.25 11.54 4.13
N PHE A 100 -12.57 12.81 3.89
CA PHE A 100 -13.95 13.26 3.70
C PHE A 100 -14.61 12.57 2.52
N LEU A 101 -13.92 12.53 1.36
CA LEU A 101 -14.40 11.86 0.16
C LEU A 101 -14.68 10.37 0.44
N SER A 102 -13.79 9.70 1.18
CA SER A 102 -14.00 8.31 1.61
C SER A 102 -15.24 8.18 2.49
N ILE A 103 -15.47 9.08 3.45
CA ILE A 103 -16.69 9.06 4.27
C ILE A 103 -17.95 9.27 3.43
N PHE A 104 -17.91 10.16 2.44
CA PHE A 104 -19.06 10.45 1.59
C PHE A 104 -19.35 9.34 0.57
N LEU A 105 -18.32 8.75 -0.07
CA LEU A 105 -18.47 7.66 -1.04
C LEU A 105 -18.77 6.31 -0.39
N VAL A 106 -18.12 5.98 0.74
CA VAL A 106 -18.25 4.67 1.41
C VAL A 106 -19.60 4.50 2.13
N ARG A 107 -20.37 5.59 2.30
CA ARG A 107 -21.73 5.55 2.88
C ARG A 107 -22.73 4.66 2.11
N ARG A 108 -22.45 4.29 0.86
CA ARG A 108 -23.26 3.28 0.12
C ARG A 108 -22.68 1.88 0.35
N GLY A 109 -22.96 1.35 1.54
CA GLY A 109 -22.17 0.31 2.17
C GLY A 109 -22.13 -1.08 1.52
N LYS A 110 -23.08 -1.50 0.66
CA LYS A 110 -23.07 -2.85 0.03
C LYS A 110 -23.90 -2.86 -1.25
N PRO A 111 -23.50 -3.58 -2.32
CA PRO A 111 -24.43 -3.94 -3.38
C PRO A 111 -25.51 -4.87 -2.81
N ILE A 112 -26.76 -4.68 -3.26
CA ILE A 112 -27.97 -5.36 -2.74
C ILE A 112 -27.95 -6.87 -3.00
N THR A 113 -27.12 -7.35 -3.93
CA THR A 113 -26.98 -8.76 -4.29
C THR A 113 -25.54 -9.23 -4.05
N PRO A 114 -25.28 -10.15 -3.11
CA PRO A 114 -23.95 -10.73 -2.91
C PRO A 114 -23.59 -11.64 -4.10
N PRO A 115 -22.51 -11.36 -4.86
CA PRO A 115 -22.23 -12.07 -6.11
C PRO A 115 -21.44 -13.39 -5.94
N SER A 116 -21.09 -13.82 -4.72
CA SER A 116 -20.22 -15.00 -4.51
C SER A 116 -20.62 -15.88 -3.31
N TYR A 117 -20.47 -17.19 -3.49
CA TYR A 117 -20.63 -18.24 -2.47
C TYR A 117 -19.80 -17.97 -1.20
N VAL A 118 -18.61 -17.37 -1.34
CA VAL A 118 -17.71 -17.03 -0.21
C VAL A 118 -18.26 -15.87 0.62
N ALA A 119 -18.88 -14.86 -0.01
CA ALA A 119 -19.53 -13.77 0.72
C ALA A 119 -20.76 -14.28 1.49
N THR A 120 -21.49 -15.23 0.91
CA THR A 120 -22.63 -15.91 1.57
C THR A 120 -22.17 -16.74 2.77
N LEU A 121 -21.07 -17.49 2.65
CA LEU A 121 -20.44 -18.24 3.74
C LEU A 121 -19.86 -17.34 4.84
N ALA A 122 -19.24 -16.21 4.49
CA ALA A 122 -18.75 -15.23 5.45
C ALA A 122 -19.90 -14.55 6.22
N ILE A 123 -21.02 -14.27 5.56
CA ILE A 123 -22.24 -13.75 6.20
C ILE A 123 -22.91 -14.81 7.09
N ALA A 124 -22.98 -16.07 6.63
CA ALA A 124 -23.51 -17.19 7.42
C ALA A 124 -22.68 -17.44 8.70
N ASN A 125 -21.35 -17.45 8.59
CA ASN A 125 -20.45 -17.57 9.74
C ASN A 125 -20.51 -16.35 10.68
N ARG A 126 -20.72 -15.12 10.15
CA ARG A 126 -20.92 -13.93 10.99
C ARG A 126 -22.24 -13.96 11.76
N ARG A 127 -23.32 -14.50 11.20
CA ARG A 127 -24.62 -14.61 11.89
C ARG A 127 -24.57 -15.58 13.08
N VAL A 128 -23.81 -16.66 13.00
CA VAL A 128 -23.66 -17.63 14.12
C VAL A 128 -22.85 -17.05 15.28
N ASN A 129 -21.93 -16.10 15.03
CA ASN A 129 -21.00 -15.58 16.03
C ASN A 129 -21.48 -14.29 16.74
N SER A 130 -22.71 -13.82 16.47
CA SER A 130 -23.24 -12.54 16.95
C SER A 130 -23.59 -12.48 18.45
N ASN A 131 -23.40 -13.56 19.22
CA ASN A 131 -23.87 -13.67 20.60
C ASN A 131 -22.77 -13.65 21.68
N ARG A 132 -21.51 -13.34 21.34
CA ARG A 132 -20.41 -13.30 22.33
C ARG A 132 -19.69 -11.96 22.27
N HIS A 133 -20.01 -11.06 23.20
CA HIS A 133 -19.34 -9.78 23.46
C HIS A 133 -17.86 -9.87 23.91
N PHE A 134 -17.18 -11.01 23.70
CA PHE A 134 -15.78 -11.26 24.02
C PHE A 134 -14.90 -11.10 22.77
N ILE A 135 -15.05 -9.97 22.06
CA ILE A 135 -14.76 -9.87 20.62
C ILE A 135 -13.30 -9.50 20.29
N SER A 136 -12.56 -8.83 21.19
CA SER A 136 -11.18 -8.40 20.86
C SER A 136 -10.16 -9.54 20.93
N LEU A 137 -10.10 -10.28 22.05
CA LEU A 137 -9.07 -11.30 22.26
C LEU A 137 -9.29 -12.55 21.40
N HIS A 138 -10.55 -12.97 21.21
CA HIS A 138 -10.88 -14.11 20.36
C HIS A 138 -10.68 -13.78 18.87
N SER A 139 -10.96 -12.56 18.44
CA SER A 139 -10.69 -12.12 17.06
C SER A 139 -9.19 -12.06 16.77
N LEU A 140 -8.38 -11.57 17.72
CA LEU A 140 -6.91 -11.60 17.60
C LEU A 140 -6.39 -13.05 17.55
N CYS A 141 -6.91 -13.92 18.41
CA CYS A 141 -6.51 -15.33 18.45
C CYS A 141 -6.89 -16.07 17.16
N ASN A 142 -8.06 -15.78 16.58
CA ASN A 142 -8.47 -16.32 15.28
C ASN A 142 -7.64 -15.76 14.13
N PHE A 143 -7.26 -14.48 14.16
CA PHE A 143 -6.35 -13.89 13.19
C PHE A 143 -4.95 -14.51 13.25
N LEU A 144 -4.40 -14.68 14.45
CA LEU A 144 -3.12 -15.35 14.68
C LEU A 144 -3.16 -16.83 14.24
N LYS A 145 -4.28 -17.53 14.49
CA LYS A 145 -4.50 -18.89 13.99
C LYS A 145 -4.64 -18.94 12.47
N ALA A 146 -5.22 -17.92 11.83
CA ALA A 146 -5.29 -17.83 10.37
C ALA A 146 -3.93 -17.49 9.73
N PHE A 147 -3.03 -16.83 10.46
CA PHE A 147 -1.66 -16.55 10.03
C PHE A 147 -0.74 -17.77 10.07
N GLY A 148 -1.03 -18.76 10.92
CA GLY A 148 -0.22 -19.97 11.07
C GLY A 148 -0.12 -20.87 9.82
N PRO A 149 -1.25 -21.24 9.18
CA PRO A 149 -1.27 -22.08 7.98
C PRO A 149 -0.41 -21.55 6.80
N PRO A 150 -0.51 -20.28 6.36
CA PRO A 150 0.27 -19.79 5.23
C PRO A 150 1.79 -19.82 5.48
N LEU A 151 2.24 -19.62 6.73
CA LEU A 151 3.66 -19.68 7.09
C LEU A 151 4.29 -21.08 6.92
N LYS A 152 3.47 -22.14 6.90
CA LYS A 152 3.94 -23.51 6.69
C LYS A 152 4.14 -23.84 5.21
N LEU A 153 3.58 -23.05 4.29
CA LEU A 153 3.76 -23.27 2.86
C LEU A 153 5.11 -22.72 2.40
N TYR A 154 5.91 -23.55 1.73
CA TYR A 154 7.18 -23.10 1.13
C TYR A 154 6.97 -22.02 0.06
N GLY A 155 5.90 -22.14 -0.74
CA GLY A 155 5.56 -21.13 -1.75
C GLY A 155 5.32 -19.73 -1.17
N PHE A 156 4.80 -19.64 0.06
CA PHE A 156 4.63 -18.35 0.75
C PHE A 156 5.97 -17.67 0.99
N TRP A 157 6.98 -18.41 1.45
CA TRP A 157 8.32 -17.88 1.69
C TRP A 157 9.02 -17.44 0.40
N VAL A 158 8.92 -18.23 -0.67
CA VAL A 158 9.50 -17.88 -1.99
C VAL A 158 8.90 -16.56 -2.48
N VAL A 159 7.58 -16.44 -2.52
CA VAL A 159 6.90 -15.21 -2.97
C VAL A 159 7.25 -14.02 -2.07
N THR A 160 7.29 -14.22 -0.75
CA THR A 160 7.63 -13.16 0.21
C THR A 160 9.05 -12.65 0.00
N ILE A 161 10.04 -13.55 -0.16
CA ILE A 161 11.44 -13.17 -0.35
C ILE A 161 11.62 -12.45 -1.68
N THR A 162 11.08 -13.00 -2.78
CA THR A 162 11.17 -12.37 -4.11
C THR A 162 10.53 -10.98 -4.11
N PHE A 163 9.30 -10.85 -3.59
CA PHE A 163 8.60 -9.57 -3.53
C PHE A 163 9.31 -8.55 -2.64
N SER A 164 9.81 -8.98 -1.48
CA SER A 164 10.58 -8.11 -0.57
C SER A 164 11.88 -7.65 -1.20
N SER A 165 12.55 -8.52 -1.97
CA SER A 165 13.79 -8.19 -2.68
C SER A 165 13.54 -7.14 -3.77
N CYS A 166 12.45 -7.27 -4.54
CA CYS A 166 12.05 -6.27 -5.52
C CYS A 166 11.74 -4.91 -4.88
N ILE A 167 10.96 -4.90 -3.79
CA ILE A 167 10.65 -3.65 -3.06
C ILE A 167 11.90 -3.04 -2.45
N GLY A 168 12.78 -3.86 -1.86
CA GLY A 168 14.04 -3.43 -1.26
C GLY A 168 14.94 -2.79 -2.31
N TYR A 169 15.14 -3.45 -3.44
CA TYR A 169 15.93 -2.92 -4.56
C TYR A 169 15.37 -1.58 -5.06
N PHE A 170 14.06 -1.50 -5.28
CA PHE A 170 13.40 -0.27 -5.72
C PHE A 170 13.56 0.88 -4.71
N THR A 171 13.42 0.57 -3.42
CA THR A 171 13.54 1.56 -2.33
C THR A 171 14.97 2.08 -2.21
N VAL A 172 15.96 1.19 -2.27
CA VAL A 172 17.38 1.55 -2.23
C VAL A 172 17.76 2.37 -3.45
N LEU A 173 17.34 1.96 -4.64
CA LEU A 173 17.60 2.70 -5.88
C LEU A 173 17.01 4.11 -5.79
N SER A 174 15.75 4.24 -5.36
CA SER A 174 15.10 5.55 -5.20
C SER A 174 15.81 6.45 -4.18
N ALA A 175 16.28 5.89 -3.07
CA ALA A 175 16.98 6.63 -2.03
C ALA A 175 18.41 7.06 -2.46
N LEU A 176 19.17 6.13 -3.05
CA LEU A 176 20.54 6.37 -3.50
C LEU A 176 20.57 7.33 -4.70
N LEU A 177 19.58 7.27 -5.58
CA LEU A 177 19.48 8.18 -6.72
C LEU A 177 19.51 9.64 -6.26
N GLN A 178 18.72 9.99 -5.23
CA GLN A 178 18.70 11.35 -4.71
C GLN A 178 20.05 11.76 -4.09
N GLN A 179 20.72 10.85 -3.38
CA GLN A 179 22.04 11.13 -2.79
C GLN A 179 23.14 11.28 -3.85
N ILE A 180 23.17 10.40 -4.85
CA ILE A 180 24.15 10.44 -5.95
C ILE A 180 24.01 11.75 -6.73
N LEU A 181 22.78 12.15 -7.08
CA LEU A 181 22.54 13.39 -7.81
C LEU A 181 22.94 14.64 -7.00
N CYS A 182 22.69 14.65 -5.69
CA CYS A 182 23.13 15.72 -4.81
C CYS A 182 24.66 15.87 -4.78
N THR A 183 25.42 14.77 -4.69
CA THR A 183 26.89 14.83 -4.67
C THR A 183 27.50 15.32 -5.98
N LYS A 184 26.75 15.23 -7.09
CA LYS A 184 27.15 15.70 -8.42
C LYS A 184 26.70 17.14 -8.70
N GLY A 185 26.04 17.81 -7.75
CA GLY A 185 25.59 19.19 -7.86
C GLY A 185 24.32 19.38 -8.71
N TYR A 186 23.57 18.31 -9.00
CA TYR A 186 22.32 18.41 -9.75
C TYR A 186 21.17 18.95 -8.89
N SER A 187 20.27 19.71 -9.51
CA SER A 187 19.08 20.28 -8.86
C SER A 187 18.13 19.20 -8.34
N ASN A 188 17.47 19.46 -7.20
CA ASN A 188 16.44 18.60 -6.61
C ASN A 188 15.30 18.27 -7.59
N GLN A 189 15.00 19.17 -8.52
CA GLN A 189 13.97 18.98 -9.56
C GLN A 189 14.34 17.83 -10.51
N PHE A 190 15.62 17.73 -10.88
CA PHE A 190 16.12 16.67 -11.75
C PHE A 190 16.08 15.31 -11.06
N ALA A 191 16.38 15.26 -9.76
CA ALA A 191 16.23 14.05 -8.96
C ALA A 191 14.77 13.58 -8.87
N GLY A 192 13.83 14.50 -8.66
CA GLY A 192 12.40 14.22 -8.70
C GLY A 192 11.92 13.65 -10.04
N PHE A 193 12.40 14.23 -11.14
CA PHE A 193 12.07 13.77 -12.48
C PHE A 193 12.61 12.36 -12.75
N CYS A 194 13.86 12.08 -12.37
CA CYS A 194 14.46 10.76 -12.52
C CYS A 194 13.76 9.69 -11.65
N GLY A 195 13.38 10.03 -10.42
CA GLY A 195 12.56 9.18 -9.56
C GLY A 195 11.19 8.87 -10.20
N SER A 196 10.57 9.88 -10.81
CA SER A 196 9.29 9.72 -11.51
C SER A 196 9.42 8.82 -12.75
N ILE A 197 10.51 8.94 -13.52
CA ILE A 197 10.78 8.06 -14.67
C ILE A 197 10.92 6.60 -14.22
N THR A 198 11.62 6.35 -13.11
CA THR A 198 11.79 5.00 -12.56
C THR A 198 10.43 4.36 -12.24
N ILE A 199 9.52 5.12 -11.63
CA ILE A 199 8.17 4.65 -11.32
C ILE A 199 7.36 4.38 -12.61
N VAL A 200 7.42 5.29 -13.59
CA VAL A 200 6.71 5.12 -14.87
C VAL A 200 7.23 3.91 -15.64
N ALA A 201 8.54 3.70 -15.69
CA ALA A 201 9.14 2.53 -16.32
C ALA A 201 8.66 1.23 -15.64
N GLY A 202 8.61 1.22 -14.30
CA GLY A 202 8.05 0.09 -13.54
C GLY A 202 6.58 -0.17 -13.85
N LEU A 203 5.77 0.88 -13.98
CA LEU A 203 4.34 0.77 -14.31
C LEU A 203 4.11 0.22 -15.72
N LEU A 204 4.89 0.70 -16.69
CA LEU A 204 4.85 0.23 -18.08
C LEU A 204 5.33 -1.21 -18.22
N ALA A 205 6.31 -1.64 -17.40
CA ALA A 205 6.74 -3.03 -17.35
C ALA A 205 5.68 -3.94 -16.68
N ALA A 206 5.02 -3.46 -15.63
CA ALA A 206 4.03 -4.23 -14.87
C ALA A 206 2.72 -4.45 -15.65
N GLY A 207 2.28 -3.48 -16.46
CA GLY A 207 0.99 -3.55 -17.19
C GLY A 207 0.84 -4.78 -18.10
N PRO A 208 1.75 -4.99 -19.07
CA PRO A 208 1.72 -6.15 -19.97
C PRO A 208 1.83 -7.47 -19.21
N VAL A 209 2.69 -7.52 -18.19
CA VAL A 209 2.87 -8.73 -17.35
C VAL A 209 1.59 -9.04 -16.57
N ALA A 210 0.92 -8.03 -16.00
CA ALA A 210 -0.33 -8.22 -15.28
C ALA A 210 -1.45 -8.72 -16.20
N LEU A 211 -1.59 -8.14 -17.40
CA LEU A 211 -2.58 -8.60 -18.39
C LEU A 211 -2.27 -10.01 -18.91
N PHE A 212 -1.00 -10.33 -19.10
CA PHE A 212 -0.58 -11.67 -19.51
C PHE A 212 -0.86 -12.72 -18.43
N VAL A 213 -0.57 -12.42 -17.17
CA VAL A 213 -0.86 -13.28 -16.02
C VAL A 213 -2.37 -13.46 -15.83
N ASP A 214 -3.17 -12.40 -15.96
CA ASP A 214 -4.63 -12.46 -15.88
C ASP A 214 -5.24 -13.31 -17.01
N ARG A 215 -4.67 -13.26 -18.23
CA ARG A 215 -5.18 -14.02 -19.39
C ARG A 215 -4.78 -15.48 -19.42
N THR A 216 -3.60 -15.82 -18.89
CA THR A 216 -3.07 -17.18 -18.94
C THR A 216 -3.53 -18.04 -17.75
N GLY A 217 -4.01 -17.42 -16.66
CA GLY A 217 -4.33 -18.16 -15.43
C GLY A 217 -3.09 -18.80 -14.79
N PHE A 218 -1.88 -18.45 -15.25
CA PHE A 218 -0.63 -19.08 -14.87
C PHE A 218 -0.12 -18.69 -13.49
N LEU A 219 -0.92 -18.05 -12.63
CA LEU A 219 -0.62 -18.02 -11.19
C LEU A 219 -0.36 -19.44 -10.65
N ILE A 220 -1.09 -20.43 -11.17
CA ILE A 220 -0.93 -21.84 -10.80
C ILE A 220 0.31 -22.45 -11.47
N GLU A 221 0.66 -22.10 -12.71
CA GLU A 221 1.87 -22.62 -13.35
C GLU A 221 3.16 -21.98 -12.84
N THR A 222 3.20 -20.69 -12.53
CA THR A 222 4.35 -20.09 -11.85
C THR A 222 4.56 -20.73 -10.48
N LEU A 223 3.47 -21.03 -9.76
CA LEU A 223 3.51 -21.87 -8.55
C LEU A 223 4.01 -23.29 -8.83
N LYS A 224 3.51 -23.95 -9.89
CA LYS A 224 3.93 -25.32 -10.27
C LYS A 224 5.39 -25.35 -10.73
N VAL A 225 5.90 -24.36 -11.46
CA VAL A 225 7.31 -24.28 -11.90
C VAL A 225 8.21 -24.07 -10.68
N CYS A 226 7.83 -23.19 -9.74
CA CYS A 226 8.55 -23.06 -8.47
C CYS A 226 8.51 -24.32 -7.60
N VAL A 227 7.42 -25.10 -7.64
CA VAL A 227 7.31 -26.40 -6.93
C VAL A 227 8.06 -27.51 -7.67
N SER A 228 8.08 -27.49 -9.00
CA SER A 228 8.74 -28.50 -9.84
C SER A 228 10.27 -28.38 -9.76
N PHE A 229 10.80 -27.17 -9.54
CA PHE A 229 12.22 -26.93 -9.24
C PHE A 229 12.70 -27.55 -7.92
N ARG A 230 11.79 -28.07 -7.07
CA ARG A 230 12.12 -28.75 -5.82
C ARG A 230 12.02 -30.28 -5.92
N ASN A 231 11.49 -30.82 -7.02
CA ASN A 231 11.37 -32.26 -7.25
C ASN A 231 12.44 -32.81 -8.21
N SER A 232 13.47 -32.03 -8.51
CA SER A 232 14.71 -32.44 -9.16
C SER A 232 15.89 -32.04 -8.28
#